data_AF-A0A5J4R735-F1
#
_entry.id   AF-A0A5J4R735-F1
#
_cell.length_a   1.000
_cell.length_b   1.000
_cell.length_c   1.000
_cell.angle_alpha   90.00
_cell.angle_beta   90.00
_cell.angle_gamma   90.00
#
_symmetry.space_group_name_H-M   'P 1'
#
loop_
_entity.id
_entity.type
_entity.pdbx_description
1 polymer ?
#
loop_
_entity_poly.entity_id
_entity_poly.type
_entity_poly.pdbx_seq_one_letter_code
_entity_poly.pdbx_strand_id
1 'polypeptide(L)'
;MEKDQQKDEEQEQEEEKELNEEEKERESLIQNIIDARRVFEEAERSIPTEEPEQRKVLYDSWVDFEEQYGTSETAAKIDAKRPSRHLRLRPIVAEDGSIEGQEEYIEYVFPEDQKR
;
A
#
# COMPACT_ATOMS: atom_id res chain seq x y z
N MET A 1 6.61 -38.13 42.39
CA MET A 1 7.64 -38.58 41.43
C MET A 1 7.00 -38.84 40.07
N GLU A 2 6.19 -39.88 39.89
CA GLU A 2 5.55 -40.19 38.59
C GLU A 2 4.46 -39.19 38.18
N LYS A 3 3.68 -38.67 39.14
CA LYS A 3 2.73 -37.57 38.93
C LYS A 3 3.37 -36.21 38.65
N ASP A 4 4.62 -36.01 39.08
CA ASP A 4 5.33 -34.75 38.85
C ASP A 4 5.93 -34.78 37.44
N GLN A 5 6.49 -35.92 37.02
CA GLN A 5 6.95 -36.15 35.65
C GLN A 5 5.82 -36.05 34.60
N GLN A 6 4.65 -36.64 34.88
CA GLN A 6 3.50 -36.53 33.96
C GLN A 6 2.99 -35.10 33.82
N LYS A 7 3.11 -34.30 34.88
CA LYS A 7 2.69 -32.89 34.86
C LYS A 7 3.67 -32.02 34.09
N ASP A 8 4.97 -32.30 34.22
CA ASP A 8 6.02 -31.61 33.46
C ASP A 8 5.91 -31.93 31.95
N GLU A 9 5.63 -33.20 31.58
CA GLU A 9 5.42 -33.62 30.19
C GLU A 9 4.14 -33.02 29.54
N GLU A 10 3.03 -32.90 30.29
CA GLU A 10 1.82 -32.21 29.80
C GLU A 10 2.08 -30.72 29.55
N GLN A 11 2.86 -30.09 30.43
CA GLN A 11 3.19 -28.67 30.34
C GLN A 11 4.10 -28.38 29.14
N GLU A 12 5.11 -29.21 28.88
CA GLU A 12 5.95 -29.10 27.67
C GLU A 12 5.14 -29.28 26.37
N GLN A 13 4.15 -30.19 26.36
CA GLN A 13 3.28 -30.39 25.20
C GLN A 13 2.31 -29.25 24.96
N GLU A 14 1.87 -28.54 26.00
CA GLU A 14 1.07 -27.32 25.86
C GLU A 14 1.92 -26.18 25.29
N GLU A 15 3.14 -25.97 25.82
CA GLU A 15 4.07 -24.96 25.31
C GLU A 15 4.44 -25.20 23.82
N GLU A 16 4.71 -26.45 23.42
CA GLU A 16 4.97 -26.77 22.00
C GLU A 16 3.77 -26.49 21.09
N LYS A 17 2.54 -26.72 21.57
CA LYS A 17 1.33 -26.43 20.79
C LYS A 17 1.11 -24.93 20.63
N GLU A 18 1.28 -24.16 21.69
CA GLU A 18 1.16 -22.69 21.65
C GLU A 18 2.18 -22.10 20.67
N LEU A 19 3.45 -22.54 20.73
CA LEU A 19 4.49 -22.10 19.80
C LEU A 19 4.13 -22.41 18.33
N ASN A 20 3.60 -23.60 18.05
CA ASN A 20 3.20 -23.98 16.69
C ASN A 20 1.99 -23.15 16.19
N GLU A 21 1.03 -22.85 17.07
CA GLU A 21 -0.09 -21.97 16.74
C GLU A 21 0.39 -20.54 16.44
N GLU A 22 1.29 -19.98 17.25
CA GLU A 22 1.90 -18.67 17.01
C GLU A 22 2.68 -18.62 15.68
N GLU A 23 3.46 -19.67 15.37
CA GLU A 23 4.18 -19.78 14.10
C GLU A 23 3.21 -19.78 12.91
N LYS A 24 2.13 -20.55 13.00
CA LYS A 24 1.11 -20.63 11.96
C LYS A 24 0.38 -19.30 11.76
N GLU A 25 0.06 -18.59 12.83
CA GLU A 25 -0.52 -17.25 12.75
C GLU A 25 0.43 -16.27 12.06
N ARG A 26 1.72 -16.35 12.38
CA ARG A 26 2.75 -15.51 11.78
C ARG A 26 2.92 -15.79 10.29
N GLU A 27 2.92 -17.06 9.88
CA GLU A 27 2.92 -17.45 8.47
C GLU A 27 1.69 -16.94 7.74
N SER A 28 0.51 -17.07 8.35
CA SER A 28 -0.74 -16.54 7.78
C SER A 28 -0.68 -15.02 7.61
N LEU A 29 -0.12 -14.29 8.57
CA LEU A 29 0.03 -12.84 8.48
C LEU A 29 0.97 -12.45 7.34
N ILE A 30 2.11 -13.15 7.20
CA ILE A 30 3.06 -12.93 6.09
C ILE A 30 2.36 -13.14 4.75
N GLN A 31 1.55 -14.20 4.63
CA GLN A 31 0.81 -14.48 3.39
C GLN A 31 -0.20 -13.38 3.07
N ASN A 32 -0.95 -12.89 4.07
CA ASN A 32 -1.90 -11.78 3.89
C ASN A 32 -1.21 -10.50 3.41
N ILE A 33 -0.01 -10.19 3.93
CA ILE A 33 0.79 -9.04 3.50
C ILE A 33 1.22 -9.19 2.03
N ILE A 34 1.62 -10.40 1.61
CA ILE A 34 1.99 -10.68 0.22
C ILE A 34 0.77 -10.50 -0.70
N ASP A 35 -0.39 -10.99 -0.30
CA ASP A 35 -1.60 -10.90 -1.12
C ASP A 35 -2.13 -9.45 -1.19
N ALA A 36 -2.04 -8.68 -0.11
CA ALA A 36 -2.35 -7.25 -0.13
C ALA A 36 -1.49 -6.49 -1.16
N ARG A 37 -0.17 -6.77 -1.23
CA ARG A 37 0.71 -6.18 -2.25
C ARG A 37 0.28 -6.50 -3.67
N ARG A 38 -0.15 -7.74 -3.92
CA ARG A 38 -0.66 -8.14 -5.25
C ARG A 38 -1.89 -7.33 -5.64
N VAL A 39 -2.80 -7.09 -4.69
CA VAL A 39 -4.00 -6.25 -4.93
C VAL A 39 -3.60 -4.82 -5.29
N PHE A 40 -2.62 -4.23 -4.59
CA PHE A 40 -2.11 -2.90 -4.95
C PHE A 40 -1.48 -2.86 -6.35
N GLU A 41 -0.68 -3.87 -6.70
CA GLU A 41 -0.07 -4.01 -8.04
C GLU A 41 -1.13 -4.17 -9.15
N GLU A 42 -2.18 -4.95 -8.89
CA GLU A 42 -3.30 -5.13 -9.83
C GLU A 42 -4.10 -3.83 -9.99
N ALA A 43 -4.40 -3.15 -8.88
CA ALA A 43 -5.09 -1.88 -8.88
C ALA A 43 -4.31 -0.82 -9.68
N GLU A 44 -3.00 -0.72 -9.48
CA GLU A 44 -2.13 0.21 -10.21
C GLU A 44 -2.19 0.00 -11.73
N ARG A 45 -2.26 -1.25 -12.19
CA ARG A 45 -2.37 -1.59 -13.62
C ARG A 45 -3.75 -1.32 -14.19
N SER A 46 -4.78 -1.31 -13.34
CA SER A 46 -6.18 -1.15 -13.76
C SER A 46 -6.60 0.31 -13.91
N ILE A 47 -5.98 1.23 -13.16
CA ILE A 47 -6.33 2.65 -13.20
C ILE A 47 -5.71 3.30 -14.45
N PRO A 48 -6.51 3.98 -15.30
CA PRO A 48 -6.01 4.67 -16.48
C PRO A 48 -4.97 5.77 -16.15
N THR A 49 -4.05 6.01 -17.06
CA THR A 49 -3.06 7.10 -16.95
C THR A 49 -3.70 8.49 -16.94
N GLU A 50 -4.90 8.60 -17.50
CA GLU A 50 -5.73 9.80 -17.62
C GLU A 50 -6.43 10.17 -16.30
N GLU A 51 -6.37 9.31 -15.27
CA GLU A 51 -6.96 9.53 -13.95
C GLU A 51 -5.87 9.59 -12.85
N PRO A 52 -4.94 10.57 -12.90
CA PRO A 52 -3.79 10.62 -12.00
C PRO A 52 -4.17 10.87 -10.53
N GLU A 53 -5.32 11.47 -10.25
CA GLU A 53 -5.84 11.66 -8.90
C GLU A 53 -6.21 10.32 -8.24
N GLN A 54 -6.82 9.39 -8.98
CA GLN A 54 -7.15 8.06 -8.46
C GLN A 54 -5.87 7.26 -8.17
N ARG A 55 -4.88 7.33 -9.07
CA ARG A 55 -3.56 6.73 -8.85
C ARG A 55 -2.86 7.33 -7.63
N LYS A 56 -3.03 8.63 -7.38
CA LYS A 56 -2.45 9.31 -6.21
C LYS A 56 -3.01 8.76 -4.90
N VAL A 57 -4.33 8.54 -4.84
CA VAL A 57 -4.98 7.95 -3.66
C VAL A 57 -4.49 6.52 -3.41
N LEU A 58 -4.36 5.72 -4.48
CA LEU A 58 -3.79 4.37 -4.39
C LEU A 58 -2.35 4.41 -3.87
N TYR A 59 -1.51 5.30 -4.43
CA TYR A 59 -0.13 5.49 -4.00
C TYR A 59 -0.02 5.82 -2.52
N ASP A 60 -0.82 6.76 -2.02
CA ASP A 60 -0.81 7.14 -0.60
C ASP A 60 -1.18 5.97 0.30
N SER A 61 -2.24 5.24 -0.08
CA SER A 61 -2.68 4.04 0.66
C SER A 61 -1.60 2.95 0.68
N TRP A 62 -0.84 2.80 -0.41
CA TRP A 62 0.24 1.83 -0.50
C TRP A 62 1.48 2.27 0.30
N VAL A 63 1.80 3.56 0.32
CA VAL A 63 2.86 4.10 1.20
C VAL A 63 2.54 3.80 2.66
N ASP A 64 1.33 4.11 3.11
CA ASP A 64 0.89 3.85 4.49
C ASP A 64 0.95 2.36 4.83
N PHE A 65 0.61 1.48 3.87
CA PHE A 65 0.71 0.05 4.03
C PHE A 65 2.17 -0.43 4.17
N GLU A 66 3.09 0.04 3.32
CA GLU A 66 4.50 -0.34 3.43
C GLU A 66 5.22 0.29 4.62
N GLU A 67 4.73 1.41 5.16
CA GLU A 67 5.23 1.95 6.43
C GLU A 67 4.91 1.01 7.61
N GLN A 68 3.73 0.36 7.58
CA GLN A 68 3.27 -0.53 8.66
C GLN A 68 3.78 -1.96 8.52
N TYR A 69 3.78 -2.52 7.31
CA TYR A 69 4.02 -3.94 7.05
C TYR A 69 5.20 -4.21 6.10
N GLY A 70 5.86 -3.14 5.65
CA GLY A 70 6.96 -3.21 4.71
C GLY A 70 8.32 -3.39 5.35
N THR A 71 9.31 -3.45 4.47
CA THR A 71 10.73 -3.37 4.79
C THR A 71 11.30 -2.12 4.14
N SER A 72 12.52 -1.71 4.51
CA SER A 72 13.19 -0.59 3.83
C SER A 72 13.29 -0.78 2.31
N GLU A 73 13.41 -2.03 1.84
CA GLU A 73 13.46 -2.32 0.41
C GLU A 73 12.12 -2.10 -0.28
N THR A 74 11.02 -2.59 0.30
CA THR A 74 9.69 -2.44 -0.31
C THR A 74 9.22 -0.99 -0.26
N ALA A 75 9.47 -0.29 0.85
CA ALA A 75 9.21 1.15 0.98
C ALA A 75 9.99 1.96 -0.08
N ALA A 76 11.26 1.64 -0.33
CA ALA A 76 12.05 2.31 -1.36
C ALA A 76 11.51 2.08 -2.79
N LYS A 77 10.97 0.89 -3.07
CA LYS A 77 10.31 0.60 -4.36
C LYS A 77 9.07 1.45 -4.56
N ILE A 78 8.26 1.65 -3.51
CA ILE A 78 7.08 2.52 -3.60
C ILE A 78 7.50 3.98 -3.68
N ASP A 79 8.48 4.44 -2.91
CA ASP A 79 8.97 5.82 -3.00
C ASP A 79 9.51 6.17 -4.41
N ALA A 80 10.11 5.22 -5.12
CA ALA A 80 10.53 5.41 -6.51
C ALA A 80 9.38 5.71 -7.48
N LYS A 81 8.13 5.40 -7.10
CA LYS A 81 6.90 5.71 -7.86
C LYS A 81 6.27 7.05 -7.49
N ARG A 82 6.87 7.81 -6.56
CA ARG A 82 6.33 9.06 -6.03
C ARG A 82 5.93 10.04 -7.15
N PRO A 83 4.66 10.47 -7.21
CA PRO A 83 4.22 11.44 -8.21
C PRO A 83 4.74 12.85 -7.88
N SER A 84 5.08 13.59 -8.92
CA SER A 84 5.36 15.03 -8.83
C SER A 84 4.05 15.81 -8.78
N ARG A 85 4.04 16.90 -8.00
CA ARG A 85 2.88 17.78 -7.83
C ARG A 85 3.13 19.10 -8.55
N HIS A 86 2.32 19.42 -9.55
CA HIS A 86 2.42 20.66 -10.32
C HIS A 86 1.15 21.50 -10.12
N LEU A 87 1.31 22.80 -9.87
CA LEU A 87 0.20 23.73 -9.85
C LEU A 87 -0.03 24.26 -11.27
N ARG A 88 -1.25 24.13 -11.77
CA ARG A 88 -1.67 24.56 -13.12
C ARG A 88 -2.83 25.54 -13.01
N LEU A 89 -2.96 26.39 -14.03
CA LEU A 89 -4.05 27.35 -14.17
C LEU A 89 -4.90 26.95 -15.38
N ARG A 90 -6.19 26.72 -15.18
CA ARG A 90 -7.15 26.50 -16.27
C ARG A 90 -8.04 27.73 -16.44
N PRO A 91 -8.34 28.17 -17.67
CA PRO A 91 -9.28 29.26 -17.89
C PRO A 91 -10.71 28.82 -17.50
N ILE A 92 -11.46 29.73 -16.88
CA ILE A 92 -12.90 29.61 -16.66
C ILE A 92 -13.59 30.25 -17.86
N VAL A 93 -14.37 29.46 -18.59
CA VAL A 93 -15.04 29.87 -19.83
C VAL A 93 -16.53 30.00 -19.58
N ALA A 94 -17.10 31.18 -19.83
CA ALA A 94 -18.53 31.46 -19.74
C ALA A 94 -19.33 30.80 -20.88
N GLU A 95 -20.66 30.80 -20.76
CA GLU A 95 -21.56 30.28 -21.80
C GLU A 95 -21.40 30.98 -23.16
N ASP A 96 -20.94 32.23 -23.17
CA ASP A 96 -20.67 33.02 -24.38
C ASP A 96 -19.26 32.79 -24.96
N GLY A 97 -18.45 31.92 -24.33
CA GLY A 97 -17.08 31.61 -24.72
C GLY A 97 -16.03 32.62 -24.25
N SER A 98 -16.41 33.66 -23.50
CA SER A 98 -15.46 34.59 -22.90
C SER A 98 -14.73 33.98 -21.70
N ILE A 99 -13.49 34.42 -21.45
CA ILE A 99 -12.70 33.99 -20.29
C ILE A 99 -13.08 34.90 -19.10
N GLU A 100 -13.76 34.34 -18.10
CA GLU A 100 -14.17 35.07 -16.89
C GLU A 100 -13.13 35.02 -15.76
N GLY A 101 -12.15 34.11 -15.87
CA GLY A 101 -11.10 33.98 -14.87
C GLY A 101 -10.19 32.79 -15.10
N GLN A 102 -9.41 32.45 -14.07
CA GLN A 102 -8.56 31.27 -14.03
C GLN A 102 -8.77 30.54 -12.70
N GLU A 103 -8.76 29.22 -12.75
CA GLU A 103 -8.80 28.35 -11.58
C GLU A 103 -7.46 27.60 -11.43
N GLU A 104 -6.95 27.54 -10.21
CA GLU A 104 -5.78 26.74 -9.86
C GLU A 104 -6.19 25.29 -9.62
N TYR A 105 -5.49 24.35 -10.27
CA TYR A 105 -5.64 22.92 -10.00
C TYR A 105 -4.28 22.24 -9.84
N ILE A 106 -4.28 21.14 -9.09
CA ILE A 106 -3.09 20.32 -8.88
C ILE A 106 -3.10 19.22 -9.94
N GLU A 107 -2.02 19.13 -10.69
CA GLU A 107 -1.74 18.05 -11.62
C GLU A 107 -0.70 17.11 -11.00
N TYR A 108 -1.04 15.83 -10.90
CA TYR A 108 -0.11 14.77 -10.49
C TYR A 108 0.51 14.12 -11.72
N VAL A 109 1.84 13.99 -11.72
CA VAL A 109 2.58 13.33 -12.81
C VAL A 109 3.42 12.21 -12.23
N PHE A 110 3.17 10.97 -12.65
CA PHE A 110 3.92 9.81 -12.17
C PHE A 110 5.24 9.65 -12.95
N PRO A 111 6.32 9.16 -12.30
CA PRO A 111 7.61 8.95 -12.96
C PRO A 111 7.55 8.00 -14.17
N GLU A 112 6.58 7.08 -14.18
CA GLU A 112 6.38 6.11 -15.26
C GLU A 112 5.77 6.75 -16.51
N ASP A 113 4.96 7.79 -16.34
CA ASP A 113 4.28 8.48 -17.43
C ASP A 113 5.26 9.40 -18.20
N GLN A 114 6.32 9.87 -17.54
CA GLN A 114 7.36 10.72 -18.14
C GLN A 114 8.36 9.97 -19.02
N LYS A 115 8.43 8.63 -18.91
CA LYS A 115 9.41 7.79 -19.62
C LYS A 115 8.89 7.20 -20.93
N ARG A 116 7.69 7.58 -21.36
CA ARG A 116 7.11 7.15 -22.65
C ARG A 116 7.54 8.01 -23.83
#